data_AF-C5T1U1-F1
#
_entry.id   AF-C5T1U1-F1
#
_cell.length_a   1.000
_cell.length_b   1.000
_cell.length_c   1.000
_cell.angle_alpha   90.00
_cell.angle_beta   90.00
_cell.angle_gamma   90.00
#
_symmetry.space_group_name_H-M   'P 1'
#
loop_
_entity.id
_entity.type
_entity.pdbx_description
1 polymer ?
#
loop_
_entity_poly.entity_id
_entity_poly.type
_entity_poly.pdbx_seq_one_letter_code
_entity_poly.pdbx_strand_id
1 'polypeptide(L)'
;MTTPDIAADAGSEKKDRFANRNLIWATILELRNSDRRINRRALAELTGLKPGIVDDHVERWIEKDQLRRAGMGELEVIEQFPASRPVSVTGLRSGLVKLEIGSDLLELTPTEARDVARWFAGFLHELAQTDSANKAVVLCHELAKELKEARREIKALRVHAGVDDAQTKQMALLE
;
A
#
# COMPACT_ATOMS: atom_id res chain seq x y z
N MET A 1 -47.88 31.85 23.38
CA MET A 1 -46.45 31.46 23.39
C MET A 1 -46.40 30.00 22.97
N THR A 2 -46.13 29.75 21.69
CA THR A 2 -46.07 28.40 21.12
C THR A 2 -44.59 28.10 20.88
N THR A 3 -44.06 27.11 21.59
CA THR A 3 -42.71 26.59 21.43
C THR A 3 -42.55 26.01 20.02
N PRO A 4 -41.46 26.31 19.28
CA PRO A 4 -41.28 25.80 17.94
C PRO A 4 -40.80 24.34 17.92
N ASP A 5 -41.03 23.74 16.77
CA ASP A 5 -40.92 22.34 16.38
C ASP A 5 -39.45 21.92 16.14
N ILE A 6 -38.74 21.47 17.19
CA ILE A 6 -37.30 21.12 17.11
C ILE A 6 -37.09 19.67 16.60
N ALA A 7 -38.14 18.84 16.57
CA ALA A 7 -38.01 17.42 16.28
C ALA A 7 -37.95 17.08 14.78
N ALA A 8 -38.55 17.91 13.91
CA ALA A 8 -38.62 17.64 12.47
C ALA A 8 -37.28 17.89 11.73
N ASP A 9 -36.49 18.86 12.19
CA ASP A 9 -35.25 19.31 11.53
C ASP A 9 -34.09 18.30 11.66
N ALA A 10 -34.00 17.62 12.82
CA ALA A 10 -32.97 16.61 13.07
C ALA A 10 -33.11 15.34 12.20
N GLY A 11 -34.29 15.10 11.63
CA GLY A 11 -34.57 13.96 10.74
C GLY A 11 -34.10 14.18 9.30
N SER A 12 -34.26 15.39 8.77
CA SER A 12 -33.79 15.79 7.44
C SER A 12 -32.26 15.85 7.39
N GLU A 13 -31.62 16.45 8.39
CA GLU A 13 -30.15 16.56 8.44
C GLU A 13 -29.43 15.21 8.44
N LYS A 14 -29.95 14.21 9.16
CA LYS A 14 -29.38 12.86 9.17
C LYS A 14 -29.50 12.16 7.82
N LYS A 15 -30.63 12.36 7.12
CA LYS A 15 -30.87 11.80 5.79
C LYS A 15 -29.93 12.41 4.76
N ASP A 16 -29.73 13.73 4.82
CA ASP A 16 -28.84 14.46 3.92
C ASP A 16 -27.37 14.09 4.15
N ARG A 17 -26.96 13.91 5.42
CA ARG A 17 -25.62 13.43 5.76
C ARG A 17 -25.37 12.01 5.25
N PHE A 18 -26.37 11.13 5.29
CA PHE A 18 -26.26 9.77 4.74
C PHE A 18 -26.18 9.78 3.21
N ALA A 19 -26.99 10.62 2.55
CA ALA A 19 -26.95 10.79 1.10
C ALA A 19 -25.59 11.34 0.63
N ASN A 20 -25.08 12.39 1.30
CA ASN A 20 -23.77 12.97 1.01
C ASN A 20 -22.64 11.95 1.20
N ARG A 21 -22.68 11.15 2.27
CA ARG A 21 -21.71 10.07 2.50
C ARG A 21 -21.69 9.09 1.33
N ASN A 22 -22.85 8.63 0.88
CA ASN A 22 -22.93 7.64 -0.20
C ASN A 22 -22.49 8.23 -1.54
N LEU A 23 -22.83 9.49 -1.82
CA LEU A 23 -22.41 10.19 -3.04
C LEU A 23 -20.88 10.34 -3.11
N ILE A 24 -20.26 10.78 -2.01
CA ILE A 24 -18.79 10.92 -1.96
C ILE A 24 -18.13 9.55 -2.10
N TRP A 25 -18.65 8.51 -1.45
CA TRP A 25 -18.10 7.16 -1.54
C TRP A 25 -18.22 6.58 -2.96
N ALA A 26 -19.37 6.75 -3.62
CA ALA A 26 -19.55 6.33 -5.00
C ALA A 26 -18.56 7.02 -5.94
N THR A 27 -18.34 8.33 -5.76
CA THR A 27 -17.37 9.11 -6.55
C THR A 27 -15.93 8.64 -6.33
N ILE A 28 -15.57 8.27 -5.09
CA ILE A 28 -14.25 7.67 -4.77
C ILE A 28 -14.06 6.36 -5.56
N LEU A 29 -15.07 5.50 -5.57
CA LEU A 29 -15.01 4.22 -6.30
C LEU A 29 -14.94 4.42 -7.82
N GLU A 30 -15.67 5.41 -8.37
CA GLU A 30 -15.62 5.73 -9.79
C GLU A 30 -14.23 6.25 -10.22
N LEU A 31 -13.66 7.17 -9.44
CA LEU A 31 -12.30 7.67 -9.68
C LEU A 31 -11.27 6.53 -9.62
N ARG A 32 -11.40 5.65 -8.63
CA ARG A 32 -10.57 4.46 -8.50
C ARG A 32 -10.68 3.54 -9.73
N ASN A 33 -11.90 3.18 -10.13
CA ASN A 33 -12.15 2.26 -11.25
C ASN A 33 -11.68 2.83 -12.60
N SER A 34 -11.50 4.15 -12.67
CA SER A 34 -11.01 4.86 -13.86
C SER A 34 -9.52 5.15 -13.80
N ASP A 35 -8.78 4.62 -12.81
CA ASP A 35 -7.37 4.90 -12.52
C ASP A 35 -7.05 6.41 -12.41
N ARG A 36 -8.03 7.21 -11.96
CA ARG A 36 -7.88 8.65 -11.76
C ARG A 36 -7.45 8.94 -10.32
N ARG A 37 -6.57 9.93 -10.17
CA ARG A 37 -6.09 10.40 -8.86
C ARG A 37 -7.25 10.87 -7.98
N ILE A 38 -7.33 10.32 -6.78
CA ILE A 38 -8.34 10.68 -5.79
C ILE A 38 -7.75 11.76 -4.87
N ASN A 39 -8.34 12.95 -4.85
CA ASN A 39 -7.97 14.00 -3.92
C ASN A 39 -9.21 14.80 -3.49
N ARG A 40 -9.12 15.49 -2.35
CA ARG A 40 -10.27 16.22 -1.75
C ARG A 40 -10.86 17.27 -2.70
N ARG A 41 -10.03 17.91 -3.54
CA ARG A 41 -10.48 18.90 -4.52
C ARG A 41 -11.32 18.25 -5.61
N ALA A 42 -10.84 17.16 -6.21
CA ALA A 42 -11.57 16.40 -7.23
C ALA A 42 -12.89 15.86 -6.69
N LEU A 43 -12.92 15.40 -5.44
CA LEU A 43 -14.15 14.96 -4.79
C LEU A 43 -15.17 16.11 -4.64
N ALA A 44 -14.75 17.29 -4.20
CA ALA A 44 -15.64 18.45 -4.08
C ALA A 44 -16.17 18.91 -5.46
N GLU A 45 -15.31 18.93 -6.48
CA GLU A 45 -15.69 19.31 -7.85
C GLU A 45 -16.71 18.34 -8.47
N LEU A 46 -16.50 17.02 -8.30
CA LEU A 46 -17.34 16.00 -8.92
C LEU A 46 -18.64 15.75 -8.14
N THR A 47 -18.62 15.89 -6.82
CA THR A 47 -19.84 15.73 -5.99
C THR A 47 -20.67 17.01 -5.91
N GLY A 48 -20.10 18.18 -6.25
CA GLY A 48 -20.72 19.49 -6.07
C GLY A 48 -20.90 19.90 -4.60
N LEU A 49 -20.31 19.16 -3.66
CA LEU A 49 -20.43 19.41 -2.23
C LEU A 49 -19.38 20.43 -1.76
N LYS A 50 -19.69 21.13 -0.65
CA LYS A 50 -18.74 22.04 -0.02
C LYS A 50 -17.50 21.26 0.46
N PRO A 51 -16.27 21.80 0.28
CA PRO A 51 -15.05 21.12 0.67
C PRO A 51 -15.02 20.64 2.13
N GLY A 52 -15.61 21.41 3.07
CA GLY A 52 -15.68 21.00 4.48
C GLY A 52 -16.52 19.74 4.72
N ILE A 53 -17.62 19.55 3.95
CA ILE A 53 -18.44 18.33 4.05
C ILE A 53 -17.64 17.12 3.54
N VAL A 54 -16.92 17.29 2.43
CA VAL A 54 -16.06 16.25 1.87
C VAL A 54 -14.95 15.88 2.84
N ASP A 55 -14.28 16.89 3.42
CA ASP A 55 -13.17 16.69 4.36
C ASP A 55 -13.64 15.92 5.61
N ASP A 56 -14.77 16.31 6.20
CA ASP A 56 -15.42 15.62 7.33
C ASP A 56 -15.67 14.13 7.08
N HIS A 57 -16.08 13.77 5.86
CA HIS A 57 -16.35 12.37 5.49
C HIS A 57 -15.07 11.61 5.18
N VAL A 58 -14.12 12.24 4.49
CA VAL A 58 -12.80 11.67 4.20
C VAL A 58 -12.05 11.37 5.49
N GLU A 59 -12.04 12.28 6.46
CA GLU A 59 -11.32 12.06 7.72
C GLU A 59 -11.91 10.88 8.51
N ARG A 60 -13.24 10.74 8.56
CA ARG A 60 -13.91 9.58 9.17
C ARG A 60 -13.59 8.26 8.47
N TRP A 61 -13.30 8.27 7.18
CA TRP A 61 -12.89 7.07 6.45
C TRP A 61 -11.40 6.75 6.65
N ILE A 62 -10.58 7.77 6.86
CA ILE A 62 -9.18 7.58 7.29
C ILE A 62 -9.14 6.97 8.69
N GLU A 63 -9.93 7.50 9.63
CA GLU A 63 -10.04 6.97 11.00
C GLU A 63 -10.53 5.51 11.06
N LYS A 64 -11.26 5.06 10.04
CA LYS A 64 -11.81 3.70 9.94
C LYS A 64 -10.97 2.75 9.07
N ASP A 65 -9.77 3.16 8.68
CA ASP A 65 -8.90 2.42 7.76
C ASP A 65 -9.61 2.00 6.46
N GLN A 66 -10.50 2.87 5.95
CA GLN A 66 -11.13 2.70 4.63
C GLN A 66 -10.40 3.53 3.56
N LEU A 67 -9.72 4.60 3.96
CA LEU A 67 -8.87 5.44 3.11
C LEU A 67 -7.51 5.64 3.78
N ARG A 68 -6.44 5.76 3.00
CA ARG A 68 -5.13 6.25 3.49
C ARG A 68 -4.65 7.46 2.69
N ARG A 69 -3.74 8.21 3.28
CA ARG A 69 -3.02 9.31 2.62
C ARG A 69 -1.84 8.71 1.83
N ALA A 70 -1.85 8.86 0.51
CA ALA A 70 -0.84 8.29 -0.39
C ALA A 70 0.31 9.27 -0.74
N GLY A 71 0.35 10.44 -0.09
CA GLY A 71 1.31 11.52 -0.37
C GLY A 71 0.78 12.54 -1.38
N MET A 72 1.39 13.73 -1.44
CA MET A 72 1.01 14.84 -2.34
C MET A 72 -0.50 15.21 -2.34
N GLY A 73 -1.19 14.98 -1.22
CA GLY A 73 -2.64 15.25 -1.09
C GLY A 73 -3.54 14.21 -1.75
N GLU A 74 -2.98 13.10 -2.24
CA GLU A 74 -3.72 11.97 -2.82
C GLU A 74 -4.24 11.03 -1.72
N LEU A 75 -5.38 10.43 -2.02
CA LEU A 75 -6.08 9.46 -1.19
C LEU A 75 -6.08 8.12 -1.93
N GLU A 76 -5.93 7.04 -1.16
CA GLU A 76 -5.98 5.70 -1.69
C GLU A 76 -7.01 4.90 -0.90
N VAL A 77 -7.84 4.14 -1.61
CA VAL A 77 -8.82 3.24 -0.99
C VAL A 77 -8.06 2.05 -0.43
N ILE A 78 -8.20 1.83 0.87
CA ILE A 78 -7.73 0.59 1.48
C ILE A 78 -8.74 -0.48 1.09
N GLU A 79 -8.33 -1.44 0.26
CA GLU A 79 -9.16 -2.59 -0.05
C GLU A 79 -9.41 -3.40 1.21
N GLN A 80 -10.62 -3.30 1.75
CA GLN A 80 -11.09 -4.21 2.76
C GLN A 80 -11.59 -5.48 2.08
N PHE A 81 -10.68 -6.42 1.89
CA PHE A 81 -11.06 -7.77 1.53
C PHE A 81 -11.83 -8.39 2.71
N PRO A 82 -12.87 -9.21 2.45
CA PRO A 82 -13.43 -10.05 3.50
C PRO A 82 -12.31 -10.93 4.09
N ALA A 83 -12.47 -11.34 5.35
CA ALA A 83 -11.49 -12.18 6.03
C ALA A 83 -11.05 -13.35 5.13
N SER A 84 -9.73 -13.57 5.07
CA SER A 84 -9.17 -14.64 4.25
C SER A 84 -9.85 -15.96 4.58
N ARG A 85 -10.51 -16.54 3.58
CA ARG A 85 -11.11 -17.86 3.69
C ARG A 85 -9.99 -18.90 3.72
N PRO A 86 -10.15 -20.03 4.44
CA PRO A 86 -9.22 -21.15 4.32
C PRO A 86 -9.10 -21.59 2.87
N VAL A 87 -7.87 -21.73 2.37
CA VAL A 87 -7.59 -22.17 1.01
C VAL A 87 -6.78 -23.47 1.07
N SER A 88 -7.22 -24.48 0.33
CA SER A 88 -6.50 -25.75 0.20
C SER A 88 -6.42 -26.18 -1.27
N VAL A 89 -5.32 -26.84 -1.64
CA VAL A 89 -5.16 -27.44 -2.96
C VAL A 89 -4.68 -28.88 -2.78
N THR A 90 -5.42 -29.82 -3.36
CA THR A 90 -5.12 -31.26 -3.27
C THR A 90 -4.99 -31.88 -4.66
N GLY A 91 -3.83 -32.45 -4.97
CA GLY A 91 -3.64 -33.29 -6.15
C GLY A 91 -4.11 -34.73 -5.90
N LEU A 92 -4.93 -35.27 -6.79
CA LEU A 92 -5.41 -36.65 -6.72
C LEU A 92 -4.52 -37.59 -7.55
N ARG A 93 -4.53 -38.88 -7.22
CA ARG A 93 -3.78 -39.92 -7.99
C ARG A 93 -4.26 -40.03 -9.44
N SER A 94 -5.48 -39.60 -9.75
CA SER A 94 -6.03 -39.52 -11.11
C SER A 94 -5.47 -38.36 -11.93
N GLY A 95 -4.75 -37.42 -11.32
CA GLY A 95 -4.28 -36.18 -11.94
C GLY A 95 -5.25 -35.00 -11.83
N LEU A 96 -6.48 -35.21 -11.35
CA LEU A 96 -7.41 -34.14 -11.01
C LEU A 96 -6.88 -33.33 -9.81
N VAL A 97 -7.29 -32.07 -9.73
CA VAL A 97 -6.92 -31.16 -8.64
C VAL A 97 -8.17 -30.62 -7.97
N LYS A 98 -8.23 -30.70 -6.64
CA LYS A 98 -9.28 -30.07 -5.84
C LYS A 98 -8.78 -28.76 -5.26
N LEU A 99 -9.46 -27.67 -5.58
CA LEU A 99 -9.24 -26.34 -5.01
C LEU A 99 -10.42 -25.99 -4.10
N GLU A 100 -10.12 -25.73 -2.83
CA GLU A 100 -11.10 -25.38 -1.82
C GLU A 100 -10.86 -23.95 -1.35
N ILE A 101 -11.92 -23.13 -1.31
CA ILE A 101 -11.88 -21.76 -0.78
C ILE A 101 -13.10 -21.55 0.12
N GLY A 102 -12.91 -21.68 1.42
CA GLY A 102 -14.03 -21.68 2.38
C GLY A 102 -14.98 -22.85 2.14
N SER A 103 -16.20 -22.57 1.70
CA SER A 103 -17.22 -23.57 1.37
C SER A 103 -17.19 -24.02 -0.09
N ASP A 104 -16.47 -23.31 -0.96
CA ASP A 104 -16.47 -23.57 -2.39
C ASP A 104 -15.44 -24.65 -2.72
N LEU A 105 -15.85 -25.69 -3.44
CA LEU A 105 -14.98 -26.76 -3.93
C LEU A 105 -15.03 -26.80 -5.45
N LEU A 106 -13.87 -26.64 -6.08
CA LEU A 106 -13.69 -26.81 -7.52
C LEU A 106 -12.87 -28.08 -7.77
N GLU A 107 -13.41 -28.96 -8.63
CA GLU A 107 -12.66 -30.10 -9.15
C GLU A 107 -12.16 -29.75 -10.55
N LEU A 108 -10.86 -29.53 -10.65
CA LEU A 108 -10.19 -29.09 -11.85
C LEU A 108 -9.57 -30.28 -12.58
N THR A 109 -9.71 -30.28 -13.90
CA THR A 109 -8.92 -31.13 -14.78
C THR A 109 -7.44 -30.73 -14.73
N PRO A 110 -6.50 -31.61 -15.13
CA PRO A 110 -5.08 -31.27 -15.18
C PRO A 110 -4.78 -30.04 -16.06
N THR A 111 -5.58 -29.80 -17.10
CA THR A 111 -5.40 -28.65 -18.00
C THR A 111 -5.84 -27.35 -17.32
N GLU A 112 -7.04 -27.33 -16.73
CA GLU A 112 -7.54 -26.16 -15.99
C GLU A 112 -6.61 -25.79 -14.83
N ALA A 113 -6.11 -26.78 -14.09
CA ALA A 113 -5.15 -26.54 -13.02
C ALA A 113 -3.85 -25.89 -13.52
N ARG A 114 -3.36 -26.27 -14.70
CA ARG A 114 -2.17 -25.64 -15.32
C ARG A 114 -2.45 -24.21 -15.76
N ASP A 115 -3.63 -23.94 -16.31
CA ASP A 115 -3.98 -22.60 -16.77
C ASP A 115 -4.15 -21.64 -15.59
N VAL A 116 -4.81 -22.09 -14.53
CA VAL A 116 -4.88 -21.35 -13.25
C VAL A 116 -3.48 -21.07 -12.71
N ALA A 117 -2.60 -22.08 -12.66
CA ALA A 117 -1.23 -21.89 -12.19
C ALA A 117 -0.44 -20.88 -13.04
N ARG A 118 -0.65 -20.87 -14.36
CA ARG A 118 -0.01 -19.90 -15.26
C ARG A 118 -0.45 -18.47 -14.98
N TRP A 119 -1.73 -18.24 -14.68
CA TRP A 119 -2.21 -16.91 -14.31
C TRP A 119 -1.59 -16.42 -13.00
N PHE A 120 -1.38 -17.32 -12.04
CA PHE A 120 -0.73 -16.98 -10.78
C PHE A 120 0.79 -16.84 -10.87
N ALA A 121 1.44 -17.36 -11.91
CA ALA A 121 2.89 -17.27 -12.05
C ALA A 121 3.40 -15.82 -12.10
N GLY A 122 2.63 -14.90 -12.70
CA GLY A 122 2.96 -13.47 -12.72
C GLY A 122 2.94 -12.86 -11.32
N PHE A 123 1.86 -13.05 -10.57
CA PHE A 123 1.73 -12.57 -9.19
C PHE A 123 2.80 -13.15 -8.26
N LEU A 124 3.14 -14.43 -8.44
CA LEU A 124 4.21 -15.07 -7.68
C LEU A 124 5.57 -14.44 -7.97
N HIS A 125 5.84 -14.09 -9.23
CA HIS A 125 7.08 -13.41 -9.61
C HIS A 125 7.18 -12.03 -8.96
N GLU A 126 6.10 -11.24 -9.01
CA GLU A 126 6.06 -9.91 -8.38
C GLU A 126 6.29 -9.97 -6.86
N LEU A 127 5.66 -10.95 -6.19
CA LEU A 127 5.87 -11.18 -4.76
C LEU A 127 7.34 -11.53 -4.46
N ALA A 128 7.94 -12.44 -5.24
CA ALA A 128 9.33 -12.83 -5.06
C ALA A 128 10.30 -11.65 -5.26
N GLN A 129 10.03 -10.78 -6.24
CA GLN A 129 10.82 -9.57 -6.47
C GLN A 129 10.68 -8.59 -5.30
N THR A 130 9.47 -8.40 -4.80
CA THR A 130 9.21 -7.53 -3.64
C THR A 130 9.96 -8.01 -2.40
N ASP A 131 9.90 -9.32 -2.11
CA ASP A 131 10.63 -9.91 -1.00
C ASP A 131 12.15 -9.79 -1.16
N SER A 132 12.66 -9.96 -2.39
CA SER A 132 14.07 -9.78 -2.70
C SER A 132 14.51 -8.33 -2.47
N ALA A 133 13.73 -7.36 -2.96
CA ALA A 133 13.99 -5.94 -2.77
C ALA A 133 14.01 -5.56 -1.28
N ASN A 134 13.05 -6.05 -0.50
CA ASN A 134 13.01 -5.81 0.94
C ASN A 134 14.26 -6.36 1.66
N LYS A 135 14.70 -7.57 1.32
CA LYS A 135 15.93 -8.17 1.85
C LYS A 135 17.17 -7.37 1.44
N ALA A 136 17.23 -6.90 0.19
CA ALA A 136 18.33 -6.09 -0.30
C ALA A 136 18.47 -4.76 0.47
N VAL A 137 17.36 -4.09 0.79
CA VAL A 137 17.39 -2.87 1.60
C VAL A 137 18.01 -3.11 2.98
N VAL A 138 17.64 -4.22 3.63
CA VAL A 138 18.22 -4.60 4.94
C VAL A 138 19.71 -4.86 4.82
N LEU A 139 20.13 -5.66 3.83
CA LEU A 139 21.54 -5.97 3.60
C LEU A 139 22.37 -4.72 3.25
N CYS A 140 21.83 -3.81 2.44
CA CYS A 140 22.49 -2.54 2.14
C CYS A 140 22.72 -1.69 3.40
N HIS A 141 21.79 -1.74 4.37
CA HIS A 141 21.96 -1.04 5.64
C HIS A 141 23.08 -1.66 6.49
N GLU A 142 23.15 -2.98 6.57
CA GLU A 142 24.21 -3.71 7.26
C GLU A 142 25.58 -3.44 6.63
N LEU A 143 25.68 -3.54 5.30
CA LEU A 143 26.91 -3.23 4.56
C LEU A 143 27.33 -1.77 4.73
N ALA A 144 26.40 -0.81 4.75
CA ALA A 144 26.71 0.59 5.00
C ALA A 144 27.29 0.81 6.41
N LYS A 145 26.81 0.04 7.39
CA LYS A 145 27.33 0.05 8.77
C LYS A 145 28.75 -0.51 8.82
N GLU A 146 28.97 -1.69 8.25
CA GLU A 146 30.31 -2.31 8.19
C GLU A 146 31.31 -1.42 7.44
N LEU A 147 30.91 -0.85 6.30
CA LEU A 147 31.75 0.07 5.54
C LEU A 147 32.15 1.30 6.37
N LYS A 148 31.25 1.80 7.21
CA LYS A 148 31.53 2.93 8.12
C LYS A 148 32.52 2.52 9.22
N GLU A 149 32.40 1.32 9.76
CA GLU A 149 33.31 0.76 10.77
C GLU A 149 34.70 0.52 10.18
N ALA A 150 34.79 -0.16 9.04
CA ALA A 150 36.04 -0.38 8.32
C ALA A 150 36.74 0.95 7.95
N ARG A 151 35.98 1.97 7.48
CA ARG A 151 36.55 3.30 7.22
C ARG A 151 37.11 3.96 8.49
N ARG A 152 36.48 3.74 9.65
CA ARG A 152 36.99 4.25 10.94
C ARG A 152 38.28 3.55 11.34
N GLU A 153 38.36 2.23 11.19
CA GLU A 153 39.56 1.45 11.50
C GLU A 153 40.72 1.82 10.57
N ILE A 154 40.49 1.91 9.25
CA ILE A 154 41.51 2.37 8.29
C ILE A 154 42.03 3.76 8.68
N LYS A 155 41.13 4.67 9.09
CA LYS A 155 41.54 5.99 9.56
C LYS A 155 42.40 5.90 10.82
N ALA A 156 42.02 5.08 11.80
CA ALA A 156 42.78 4.88 13.03
C ALA A 156 44.17 4.28 12.77
N LEU A 157 44.26 3.29 11.89
CA LEU A 157 45.52 2.65 11.47
C LEU A 157 46.42 3.62 10.70
N ARG A 158 45.88 4.44 9.79
CA ARG A 158 46.65 5.47 9.09
C ARG A 158 47.28 6.48 10.05
N VAL A 159 46.53 6.89 11.08
CA VAL A 159 47.03 7.78 12.14
C VAL A 159 48.16 7.10 12.93
N HIS A 160 48.02 5.81 13.26
CA HIS A 160 49.07 5.06 13.99
C HIS A 160 50.32 4.77 13.13
N ALA A 161 50.14 4.57 11.82
CA ALA A 161 51.22 4.32 10.88
C ALA A 161 52.03 5.59 10.53
N GLY A 162 51.66 6.76 11.06
CA GLY A 162 52.36 8.02 10.81
C GLY A 162 52.33 8.46 9.35
N VAL A 163 51.38 7.95 8.55
CA VAL A 163 51.19 8.36 7.16
C VAL A 163 50.49 9.72 7.19
N ASP A 164 51.29 10.78 7.29
CA ASP A 164 50.81 12.15 7.13
C ASP A 164 50.33 12.35 5.68
N ASP A 165 49.13 12.93 5.51
CA ASP A 165 48.57 13.32 4.21
C ASP A 165 49.52 14.25 3.40
N ALA A 166 50.52 14.84 4.07
CA ALA A 166 51.58 15.63 3.47
C ALA A 166 52.57 14.79 2.63
N GLN A 167 52.94 13.58 3.06
CA GLN A 167 53.90 12.72 2.34
C GLN A 167 53.28 12.08 1.09
N THR A 168 51.98 11.74 1.15
CA THR A 168 51.26 11.15 0.00
C THR A 168 51.08 12.18 -1.13
N LYS A 169 50.84 13.45 -0.80
CA LYS A 169 50.77 14.54 -1.80
C LYS A 169 52.13 14.88 -2.40
N GLN A 170 53.22 14.78 -1.64
CA GLN A 170 54.58 15.01 -2.16
C GLN A 170 55.02 13.93 -3.15
N MET A 171 54.65 12.67 -2.94
CA MET A 171 54.96 11.57 -3.87
C MET A 171 54.13 11.65 -5.16
N ALA A 172 52.87 12.06 -5.09
CA ALA A 172 52.01 12.22 -6.27
C ALA A 172 52.35 13.46 -7.14
N LEU A 173 53.22 14.36 -6.66
CA LEU A 173 53.73 15.53 -7.39
C LEU A 173 55.11 15.26 -8.04
N LEU A 174 55.68 14.07 -7.84
CA LEU A 174 56.99 13.65 -8.36
C LEU A 174 56.89 12.58 -9.47
N GLU A 175 55.67 12.21 -9.89
CA GLU A 175 55.36 11.49 -11.14
C GLU A 175 54.81 12.46 -12.19
#